data_AF-A0AAW0S9C1-F1
#
_entry.id   AF-A0AAW0S9C1-F1
#
_cell.length_a   1.000
_cell.length_b   1.000
_cell.length_c   1.000
_cell.angle_alpha   90.00
_cell.angle_beta   90.00
_cell.angle_gamma   90.00
#
_symmetry.space_group_name_H-M   'P 1'
#
loop_
_entity.id
_entity.type
_entity.pdbx_description
1 polymer ?
#
loop_
_entity_poly.entity_id
_entity_poly.type
_entity_poly.pdbx_seq_one_letter_code
_entity_poly.pdbx_strand_id
1 'polypeptide(L)'
;MESQDDHHDRAEGGSSEVKPGQMDLIAAMLAGMRQEMAVDREPQTQRAREQVERTDQLAREQAQRADDQVYHLEDVLQSSLVPLKAETQQYTNQACHSVRNELLDKVQTLEEALQRRFRHHHQAEVYWARLKKRTRERGETLSQLAQDVEALVRRSHPAALEEMIVVLA
;
A
#
# COMPACT_ATOMS: atom_id res chain seq x y z
N MET A 1 15.60 -11.37 76.08
CA MET A 1 15.37 -9.94 76.29
C MET A 1 13.88 -9.73 76.06
N GLU A 2 13.04 -10.08 77.04
CA GLU A 2 12.65 -9.19 78.17
C GLU A 2 11.84 -8.00 77.63
N SER A 3 10.62 -7.67 78.07
CA SER A 3 9.72 -8.12 79.15
C SER A 3 8.30 -7.75 78.67
N GLN A 4 7.26 -8.58 78.83
CA GLN A 4 6.49 -8.84 80.05
C GLN A 4 5.87 -7.61 80.73
N ASP A 5 4.55 -7.75 80.91
CA ASP A 5 3.65 -7.10 81.85
C ASP A 5 3.31 -5.61 81.58
N ASP A 6 2.03 -5.29 81.34
CA ASP A 6 1.13 -5.12 82.48
C ASP A 6 -0.32 -4.77 82.11
N HIS A 7 -1.20 -5.26 82.98
CA HIS A 7 -2.53 -4.74 83.34
C HIS A 7 -3.66 -4.67 82.31
N HIS A 8 -4.50 -5.71 82.37
CA HIS A 8 -5.95 -5.56 82.34
C HIS A 8 -6.39 -4.58 83.43
N ASP A 9 -6.90 -3.42 83.03
CA ASP A 9 -7.80 -2.64 83.87
C ASP A 9 -9.13 -2.41 83.16
N ARG A 10 -10.13 -3.08 83.73
CA ARG A 10 -11.54 -3.01 83.42
C ARG A 10 -12.05 -1.66 83.93
N ALA A 11 -11.97 -0.64 83.09
CA ALA A 11 -12.72 0.59 83.32
C ALA A 11 -14.18 0.30 82.97
N GLU A 12 -14.97 0.03 84.02
CA GLU A 12 -16.41 0.11 83.99
C GLU A 12 -16.83 1.39 83.27
N GLY A 13 -17.69 1.23 82.25
CA GLY A 13 -18.37 2.33 81.59
C GLY A 13 -19.26 3.04 82.59
N GLY A 14 -18.66 3.96 83.35
CA GLY A 14 -19.37 5.00 84.07
C GLY A 14 -20.09 5.85 83.04
N SER A 15 -21.38 5.55 82.85
CA SER A 15 -22.34 6.44 82.21
C SER A 15 -22.43 7.67 83.09
N SER A 16 -21.46 8.59 82.96
CA SER A 16 -21.56 9.92 83.54
C SER A 16 -22.76 10.56 82.85
N GLU A 17 -23.81 10.74 83.63
CA GLU A 17 -25.00 11.48 83.25
C GLU A 17 -24.54 12.89 82.87
N VAL A 18 -24.25 13.09 81.58
CA VAL A 18 -23.79 14.37 81.07
C VAL A 18 -24.93 15.34 81.28
N LYS A 19 -24.75 16.24 82.24
CA LYS A 19 -25.77 17.24 82.58
C LYS A 19 -26.10 18.03 81.30
N PRO A 20 -27.39 18.34 81.02
CA PRO A 20 -27.81 18.93 79.74
C PRO A 20 -26.97 20.14 79.29
N GLY A 21 -26.52 20.99 80.22
CA GLY A 21 -25.66 22.14 79.90
C GLY A 21 -24.19 21.83 79.53
N GLN A 22 -23.64 20.65 79.85
CA GLN A 22 -22.30 20.23 79.42
C GLN A 22 -22.28 19.72 77.97
N MET A 23 -23.36 19.04 77.54
CA MET A 23 -23.55 18.67 76.13
C MET A 23 -23.69 19.90 75.25
N ASP A 24 -24.41 20.93 75.72
CA ASP A 24 -24.56 22.20 75.01
C ASP A 24 -23.23 22.95 74.86
N LEU A 25 -22.38 22.92 75.90
CA LEU A 25 -21.06 23.56 75.84
C LEU A 25 -20.09 22.83 74.89
N ILE A 26 -20.10 21.50 74.88
CA ILE A 26 -19.31 20.70 73.93
C ILE A 26 -19.83 20.90 72.50
N ALA A 27 -21.16 20.92 72.32
CA ALA A 27 -21.78 21.20 71.02
C ALA A 27 -21.42 22.60 70.51
N ALA A 28 -21.39 23.61 71.39
CA ALA A 28 -20.98 24.97 71.05
C ALA A 28 -19.49 25.06 70.70
N MET A 29 -18.60 24.41 71.46
CA MET A 29 -17.16 24.36 71.12
C MET A 29 -16.91 23.65 69.78
N LEU A 30 -17.57 22.52 69.53
CA LEU A 30 -17.47 21.82 68.25
C LEU A 30 -18.11 22.63 67.10
N ALA A 31 -19.14 23.42 67.36
CA ALA A 31 -19.70 24.34 66.38
C ALA A 31 -18.72 25.47 66.06
N GLY A 32 -18.08 26.07 67.06
CA GLY A 32 -17.03 27.07 66.88
C GLY A 32 -15.84 26.54 66.07
N MET A 33 -15.30 25.38 66.45
CA MET A 33 -14.21 24.74 65.70
C MET A 33 -14.61 24.36 64.26
N ARG A 34 -15.86 23.93 64.04
CA ARG A 34 -16.37 23.67 62.69
C ARG A 34 -16.51 24.95 61.88
N GLN A 35 -16.87 26.05 62.51
CA GLN A 35 -17.00 27.35 61.84
C GLN A 35 -15.62 27.94 61.50
N GLU A 36 -14.64 27.85 62.39
CA GLU A 36 -13.24 28.23 62.11
C GLU A 36 -12.62 27.35 61.00
N MET A 37 -12.78 26.02 61.09
CA MET A 37 -12.33 25.12 60.02
C MET A 37 -13.07 25.34 58.70
N ALA A 38 -14.33 25.77 58.71
CA ALA A 38 -15.05 26.10 57.48
C ALA A 38 -14.51 27.38 56.83
N VAL A 39 -14.21 28.41 57.63
CA VAL A 39 -13.64 29.69 57.17
C VAL A 39 -12.26 29.51 56.53
N ASP A 40 -11.41 28.63 57.05
CA ASP A 40 -10.10 28.35 56.44
C ASP A 40 -10.17 27.37 55.26
N ARG A 41 -11.19 26.52 55.20
CA ARG A 41 -11.37 25.52 54.14
C ARG A 41 -11.89 26.12 52.84
N GLU A 42 -12.75 27.15 52.90
CA GLU A 42 -13.24 27.86 51.70
C GLU A 42 -12.10 28.43 50.82
N PRO A 43 -11.16 29.25 51.34
CA PRO A 43 -10.07 29.78 50.52
C PRO A 43 -9.09 28.69 50.06
N GLN A 44 -8.90 27.60 50.81
CA GLN A 44 -8.12 26.45 50.35
C GLN A 44 -8.79 25.72 49.18
N THR A 45 -10.10 25.47 49.27
CA THR A 45 -10.85 24.83 48.17
C THR A 45 -10.91 25.71 46.93
N GLN A 46 -10.98 27.03 47.08
CA GLN A 46 -10.95 27.96 45.96
C GLN A 46 -9.59 27.98 45.26
N ARG A 47 -8.48 28.00 46.02
CA ARG A 47 -7.12 27.86 45.46
C ARG A 47 -6.91 26.54 44.74
N ALA A 48 -7.43 25.44 45.28
CA ALA A 48 -7.36 24.14 44.62
C ALA A 48 -8.12 24.14 43.28
N ARG A 49 -9.30 24.77 43.21
CA ARG A 49 -10.07 24.91 41.96
C ARG A 49 -9.33 25.75 40.93
N GLU A 50 -8.77 26.90 41.33
CA GLU A 50 -7.98 27.74 40.42
C GLU A 50 -6.72 27.03 39.91
N GLN A 51 -6.07 26.22 40.75
CA GLN A 51 -4.93 25.41 40.31
C GLN A 51 -5.33 24.36 39.28
N VAL A 52 -6.45 23.66 39.51
CA VAL A 52 -6.99 22.67 38.55
C VAL A 52 -7.38 23.34 37.23
N GLU A 53 -8.07 24.48 37.27
CA GLU A 53 -8.43 25.23 36.06
C GLU A 53 -7.21 25.68 35.26
N ARG A 54 -6.15 26.14 35.94
CA ARG A 54 -4.88 26.49 35.28
C ARG A 54 -4.20 25.28 34.66
N THR A 55 -4.16 24.14 35.35
CA THR A 55 -3.57 22.93 34.79
C THR A 55 -4.37 22.41 33.60
N ASP A 56 -5.71 22.47 33.67
CA ASP A 56 -6.59 22.07 32.57
C ASP A 56 -6.41 23.01 31.37
N GLN A 57 -6.27 24.31 31.60
CA GLN A 57 -6.03 25.28 30.55
C GLN A 57 -4.67 25.05 29.86
N LEU A 58 -3.60 24.83 30.65
CA LEU A 58 -2.28 24.50 30.11
C LEU A 58 -2.30 23.18 29.31
N ALA A 59 -3.01 22.16 29.81
CA ALA A 59 -3.17 20.89 29.11
C ALA A 59 -3.92 21.07 27.78
N ARG A 60 -4.96 21.91 27.74
CA ARG A 60 -5.70 22.24 26.51
C ARG A 60 -4.83 22.99 25.51
N GLU A 61 -4.06 23.98 25.96
CA GLU A 61 -3.14 24.71 25.09
C GLU A 61 -2.05 23.80 24.53
N GLN A 62 -1.52 22.88 25.34
CA GLN A 62 -0.55 21.89 24.88
C GLN A 62 -1.17 20.92 23.87
N ALA A 63 -2.40 20.46 24.11
CA ALA A 63 -3.13 19.61 23.16
C ALA A 63 -3.38 20.34 21.83
N GLN A 64 -3.80 21.61 21.87
CA GLN A 64 -3.99 22.42 20.67
C GLN A 64 -2.68 22.62 19.89
N ARG A 65 -1.57 22.92 20.57
CA ARG A 65 -0.27 23.03 19.90
C ARG A 65 0.18 21.70 19.30
N ALA A 66 -0.11 20.58 19.97
CA ALA A 66 0.19 19.26 19.43
C ALA A 66 -0.66 18.97 18.18
N ASP A 67 -1.95 19.30 18.21
CA ASP A 67 -2.84 19.15 17.06
C ASP A 67 -2.36 20.02 15.89
N ASP A 68 -2.02 21.29 16.12
CA ASP A 68 -1.49 22.19 15.09
C ASP A 68 -0.17 21.65 14.49
N GLN A 69 0.69 21.05 15.32
CA GLN A 69 1.92 20.40 14.84
C GLN A 69 1.62 19.16 13.99
N VAL A 70 0.65 18.35 14.38
CA VAL A 70 0.22 17.18 13.59
C VAL A 70 -0.32 17.63 12.23
N TYR A 71 -1.21 18.63 12.20
CA TYR A 71 -1.73 19.18 10.94
C TYR A 71 -0.61 19.71 10.04
N HIS A 72 0.36 20.43 10.60
CA HIS A 72 1.49 20.94 9.82
C HIS A 72 2.35 19.81 9.24
N LEU A 73 2.62 18.77 10.03
CA LEU A 73 3.39 17.61 9.56
C LEU A 73 2.65 16.85 8.46
N GLU A 74 1.33 16.68 8.59
CA GLU A 74 0.52 16.06 7.55
C GLU A 74 0.58 16.84 6.24
N ASP A 75 0.48 18.17 6.29
CA ASP A 75 0.58 19.04 5.12
C ASP A 75 1.95 18.94 4.43
N VAL A 76 3.04 18.96 5.21
CA VAL A 76 4.41 18.80 4.69
C VAL A 76 4.61 17.41 4.07
N LEU A 77 4.10 16.36 4.72
CA LEU A 77 4.16 15.00 4.19
C LEU A 77 3.35 14.86 2.91
N GLN A 78 2.14 15.42 2.84
CA GLN A 78 1.34 15.39 1.61
C GLN A 78 2.01 16.18 0.49
N SER A 79 2.52 17.36 0.80
CA SER A 79 3.23 18.23 -0.15
C SER A 79 4.50 17.60 -0.73
N SER A 80 5.14 16.67 -0.01
CA SER A 80 6.36 15.99 -0.46
C SER A 80 6.10 14.60 -1.05
N LEU A 81 5.17 13.82 -0.48
CA LEU A 81 4.89 12.46 -0.89
C LEU A 81 4.14 12.39 -2.23
N VAL A 82 3.20 13.32 -2.46
CA VAL A 82 2.44 13.38 -3.72
C VAL A 82 3.35 13.61 -4.94
N PRO A 83 4.23 14.64 -4.98
CA PRO A 83 5.12 14.84 -6.11
C PRO A 83 6.14 13.70 -6.26
N LEU A 84 6.68 13.19 -5.15
CA LEU A 84 7.63 12.08 -5.20
C LEU A 84 7.01 10.82 -5.82
N LYS A 85 5.75 10.52 -5.47
CA LYS A 85 4.99 9.42 -6.08
C LYS A 85 4.77 9.66 -7.58
N ALA A 86 4.42 10.89 -7.97
CA ALA A 86 4.22 11.24 -9.36
C ALA A 86 5.51 11.11 -10.18
N GLU A 87 6.64 11.59 -9.64
CA GLU A 87 7.96 11.50 -10.28
C GLU A 87 8.42 10.05 -10.43
N THR A 88 8.22 9.23 -9.40
CA THR A 88 8.52 7.79 -9.46
C THR A 88 7.67 7.09 -10.53
N GLN A 89 6.39 7.42 -10.62
CA GLN A 89 5.52 6.86 -11.65
C GLN A 89 5.92 7.32 -13.06
N GLN A 90 6.32 8.58 -13.21
CA GLN A 90 6.78 9.12 -14.48
C GLN A 90 8.07 8.43 -14.93
N TYR A 91 9.05 8.28 -14.03
CA TYR A 91 10.31 7.59 -14.30
C TYR A 91 10.06 6.14 -14.73
N THR A 92 9.23 5.40 -13.99
CA THR A 92 8.92 4.00 -14.33
C THR A 92 8.22 3.88 -15.67
N ASN A 93 7.22 4.74 -15.95
CA ASN A 93 6.54 4.78 -17.24
C ASN A 93 7.52 5.07 -18.39
N GLN A 94 8.42 6.04 -18.20
CA GLN A 94 9.41 6.41 -19.22
C GLN A 94 10.40 5.28 -19.47
N ALA A 95 10.90 4.62 -18.41
CA ALA A 95 11.80 3.49 -18.52
C ALA A 95 11.12 2.30 -19.23
N CYS A 96 9.90 1.95 -18.85
CA CYS A 96 9.12 0.89 -19.50
C CYS A 96 8.86 1.19 -20.97
N HIS A 97 8.51 2.43 -21.31
CA HIS A 97 8.32 2.85 -22.70
C HIS A 97 9.61 2.74 -23.51
N SER A 98 10.75 3.17 -22.95
CA SER A 98 12.05 3.08 -23.61
C SER A 98 12.40 1.63 -23.95
N VAL A 99 12.34 0.74 -22.94
CA VAL A 99 12.66 -0.69 -23.12
C VAL A 99 11.70 -1.35 -24.11
N ARG A 100 10.40 -1.04 -24.03
CA ARG A 100 9.40 -1.56 -24.98
C ARG A 100 9.73 -1.13 -26.41
N ASN A 101 10.03 0.14 -26.63
CA ASN A 101 10.31 0.66 -27.96
C ASN A 101 11.60 0.08 -28.53
N GLU A 102 12.65 -0.07 -27.71
CA GLU A 102 13.89 -0.74 -28.12
C GLU A 102 13.64 -2.21 -28.50
N LEU A 103 12.82 -2.92 -27.73
CA LEU A 103 12.46 -4.30 -28.05
C LEU A 103 11.67 -4.40 -29.35
N LEU A 104 10.69 -3.50 -29.57
CA LEU A 104 9.90 -3.47 -30.80
C LEU A 104 10.79 -3.22 -32.03
N ASP A 105 11.74 -2.28 -31.93
CA ASP A 105 12.68 -1.98 -33.01
C ASP A 105 13.58 -3.18 -33.35
N LYS A 106 14.10 -3.86 -32.31
CA LYS A 106 14.91 -5.07 -32.50
C LYS A 106 14.11 -6.21 -33.13
N VAL A 107 12.87 -6.42 -32.68
CA VAL A 107 11.98 -7.46 -33.24
C VAL A 107 11.65 -7.16 -34.70
N GLN A 108 11.33 -5.90 -35.02
CA GLN A 108 11.08 -5.47 -36.40
C GLN A 108 12.31 -5.67 -37.29
N THR A 109 13.49 -5.29 -36.82
CA THR A 109 14.76 -5.50 -37.54
C THR A 109 15.01 -6.99 -37.79
N LEU A 110 14.78 -7.83 -36.79
CA LEU A 110 14.91 -9.28 -36.92
C LEU A 110 13.92 -9.84 -37.93
N GLU A 111 12.65 -9.41 -37.86
CA GLU A 111 11.62 -9.82 -38.81
C GLU A 111 12.02 -9.46 -40.24
N GLU A 112 12.46 -8.23 -40.49
CA GLU A 112 12.92 -7.82 -41.81
C GLU A 112 14.12 -8.64 -42.29
N ALA A 113 15.09 -8.93 -41.42
CA ALA A 113 16.25 -9.74 -41.77
C ALA A 113 15.85 -11.18 -42.12
N LEU A 114 14.93 -11.76 -41.35
CA LEU A 114 14.38 -13.09 -41.61
C LEU A 114 13.59 -13.11 -42.92
N GLN A 115 12.73 -12.10 -43.15
CA GLN A 115 12.01 -11.98 -44.41
C GLN A 115 12.98 -11.84 -45.59
N ARG A 116 14.00 -10.98 -45.52
CA ARG A 116 15.00 -10.84 -46.59
C ARG A 116 15.74 -12.16 -46.88
N ARG A 117 16.13 -12.90 -45.84
CA ARG A 117 16.90 -14.15 -46.00
C ARG A 117 16.06 -15.34 -46.44
N PHE A 118 14.86 -15.48 -45.87
CA PHE A 118 14.09 -16.71 -45.98
C PHE A 118 12.82 -16.59 -46.81
N ARG A 119 12.37 -15.38 -47.21
CA ARG A 119 11.14 -15.24 -48.01
C ARG A 119 11.18 -16.08 -49.28
N HIS A 120 12.26 -15.98 -50.05
CA HIS A 120 12.39 -16.72 -51.32
C HIS A 120 12.62 -18.22 -51.10
N HIS A 121 13.45 -18.59 -50.13
CA HIS A 121 13.73 -19.99 -49.82
C HIS A 121 12.50 -20.72 -49.26
N HIS A 122 11.75 -20.06 -48.36
CA HIS A 122 10.50 -20.61 -47.82
C HIS A 122 9.42 -20.72 -48.89
N GLN A 123 9.29 -19.73 -49.78
CA GLN A 123 8.38 -19.84 -50.93
C GLN A 123 8.75 -21.03 -51.82
N ALA A 124 10.03 -21.20 -52.16
CA ALA A 124 10.52 -22.31 -52.96
C ALA A 124 10.22 -23.68 -52.32
N GLU A 125 10.47 -23.83 -51.01
CA GLU A 125 10.15 -25.04 -50.23
C GLU A 125 8.66 -25.37 -50.22
N VAL A 126 7.79 -24.35 -50.09
CA VAL A 126 6.33 -24.54 -50.16
C VAL A 126 5.90 -25.07 -51.52
N TYR A 127 6.43 -24.49 -52.62
CA TYR A 127 6.13 -24.96 -53.96
C TYR A 127 6.71 -26.36 -54.23
N TRP A 128 7.90 -26.65 -53.70
CA TRP A 128 8.50 -27.98 -53.80
C TRP A 128 7.70 -29.05 -53.06
N ALA A 129 7.21 -28.74 -51.85
CA ALA A 129 6.34 -29.62 -51.10
C ALA A 129 5.00 -29.87 -51.82
N ARG A 130 4.45 -28.86 -52.50
CA ARG A 130 3.25 -29.00 -53.36
C ARG A 130 3.53 -29.86 -54.58
N LEU A 131 4.65 -29.64 -55.27
CA LEU A 131 5.09 -30.43 -56.41
C LEU A 131 5.21 -31.92 -56.05
N LYS A 132 5.85 -32.25 -54.92
CA LYS A 132 5.98 -33.63 -54.43
C LYS A 132 4.66 -34.34 -54.19
N LYS A 133 3.64 -33.60 -53.76
CA LYS A 133 2.31 -34.14 -53.48
C LYS A 133 1.41 -34.10 -54.71
N ARG A 134 1.85 -33.49 -55.81
CA ARG A 134 1.03 -33.32 -56.99
C ARG A 134 0.82 -34.66 -57.68
N THR A 135 -0.44 -35.06 -57.77
CA THR A 135 -0.89 -36.26 -58.48
C THR A 135 -2.05 -35.87 -59.37
N ARG A 136 -2.20 -36.56 -60.51
CA ARG A 136 -3.27 -36.29 -61.47
C ARG A 136 -4.64 -36.50 -60.84
N GLU A 137 -5.52 -35.51 -60.95
CA GLU A 137 -6.89 -35.61 -60.44
C GLU A 137 -7.83 -36.31 -61.44
N ARG A 138 -8.94 -36.87 -60.94
CA ARG A 138 -9.92 -37.54 -61.79
C ARG A 138 -10.68 -36.53 -62.64
N GLY A 139 -10.60 -36.66 -63.96
CA GLY A 139 -11.19 -35.70 -64.91
C GLY A 139 -10.24 -34.59 -65.35
N GLU A 140 -9.02 -34.56 -64.81
CA GLU A 140 -7.98 -33.62 -65.23
C GLU A 140 -7.36 -34.02 -66.59
N THR A 141 -7.26 -33.05 -67.49
CA THR A 141 -6.57 -33.23 -68.78
C THR A 141 -5.06 -33.24 -68.58
N LEU A 142 -4.34 -33.97 -69.44
CA LEU A 142 -2.88 -34.03 -69.34
C LEU A 142 -2.23 -32.65 -69.54
N SER A 143 -2.81 -31.80 -70.38
CA SER A 143 -2.31 -30.43 -70.60
C SER A 143 -2.46 -29.56 -69.35
N GLN A 144 -3.56 -29.69 -68.60
CA GLN A 144 -3.74 -28.97 -67.32
C GLN A 144 -2.73 -29.43 -66.27
N LEU A 145 -2.52 -30.75 -66.16
CA LEU A 145 -1.51 -31.31 -65.26
C LEU A 145 -0.11 -30.82 -65.62
N ALA A 146 0.26 -30.86 -66.91
CA ALA A 146 1.57 -30.43 -67.38
C ALA A 146 1.82 -28.93 -67.08
N GLN A 147 0.84 -28.07 -67.37
CA GLN A 147 0.94 -26.63 -67.08
C GLN A 147 1.09 -26.35 -65.58
N ASP A 148 0.35 -27.05 -64.73
CA ASP A 148 0.40 -26.87 -63.28
C ASP A 148 1.73 -27.38 -62.69
N VAL A 149 2.22 -28.53 -63.14
CA VAL A 149 3.55 -29.06 -62.76
C VAL A 149 4.66 -28.11 -63.20
N GLU A 150 4.60 -27.60 -64.43
CA GLU A 150 5.56 -26.64 -64.97
C GLU A 150 5.57 -25.34 -64.14
N ALA A 151 4.39 -24.82 -63.77
CA ALA A 151 4.26 -23.65 -62.91
C ALA A 151 4.83 -23.88 -61.50
N LEU A 152 4.62 -25.07 -60.91
CA LEU A 152 5.19 -25.44 -59.61
C LEU A 152 6.71 -25.56 -59.67
N VAL A 153 7.28 -26.17 -60.71
CA VAL A 153 8.74 -26.31 -60.92
C VAL A 153 9.41 -24.95 -61.05
N ARG A 154 8.86 -24.04 -61.87
CA ARG A 154 9.40 -22.67 -62.02
C ARG A 154 9.46 -21.91 -60.70
N ARG A 155 8.48 -22.13 -59.81
CA ARG A 155 8.39 -21.45 -58.52
C ARG A 155 9.20 -22.11 -57.42
N SER A 156 9.41 -23.43 -57.48
CA SER A 156 10.26 -24.16 -56.54
C SER A 156 11.76 -24.06 -56.87
N HIS A 157 12.10 -23.87 -58.15
CA HIS A 157 13.47 -23.75 -58.62
C HIS A 157 13.65 -22.52 -59.53
N PRO A 158 13.63 -21.30 -58.97
CA PRO A 158 13.75 -20.06 -59.75
C PRO A 158 15.10 -19.90 -60.48
N ALA A 159 16.10 -20.71 -60.14
CA ALA A 159 17.42 -20.74 -60.78
C ALA A 159 17.65 -21.97 -61.67
N ALA A 160 16.65 -22.84 -61.86
CA ALA A 160 16.78 -23.96 -62.80
C ALA A 160 16.86 -23.43 -64.23
N LEU A 161 17.81 -23.95 -65.03
CA LEU A 161 17.93 -23.62 -66.44
C LEU A 161 16.61 -23.93 -67.17
N GLU A 162 16.21 -23.03 -68.06
CA GLU A 162 15.01 -23.18 -68.90
C GLU A 162 14.99 -24.52 -69.65
N GLU A 163 16.15 -25.06 -70.01
CA GLU A 163 16.31 -26.38 -70.64
C GLU A 163 15.75 -27.55 -69.81
N MET A 164 15.76 -27.48 -68.48
CA MET A 164 15.16 -28.50 -67.61
C MET A 164 13.62 -28.41 -67.57
N ILE A 165 13.06 -27.22 -67.84
CA ILE A 165 11.61 -26.95 -67.82
C ILE A 165 10.97 -27.34 -69.15
N VAL A 166 11.70 -27.18 -70.27
CA VAL A 166 11.22 -27.53 -71.62
C VAL A 166 10.95 -29.04 -71.78
N VAL A 167 11.59 -29.90 -70.99
CA VAL A 167 11.36 -31.36 -71.02
C VAL A 167 9.95 -31.76 -70.57
N LEU A 168 9.21 -30.87 -69.90
CA LEU A 168 7.86 -31.12 -69.38
C LEU A 168 6.72 -30.63 -70.30
N ALA A 169 7.03 -29.94 -71.40
CA ALA A 169 6.07 -29.43 -72.39
C ALA A 169 5.85 -30.42 -73.54
#